data_AF-A0A7K4TWH1-F1
#
_entry.id   AF-A0A7K4TWH1-F1
#
_cell.length_a   1.000
_cell.length_b   1.000
_cell.length_c   1.000
_cell.angle_alpha   90.00
_cell.angle_beta   90.00
_cell.angle_gamma   90.00
#
_symmetry.space_group_name_H-M   'P 1'
#
loop_
_entity.id
_entity.type
_entity.pdbx_description
1 polymer ?
#
loop_
_entity_poly.entity_id
_entity_poly.type
_entity_poly.pdbx_seq_one_letter_code
_entity_poly.pdbx_strand_id
1 'polypeptide(L)'
;WYFHGPTNSCRPFLFGGCRGNSNRFPSRRECQRRCQSPAARCLQPMDEGSCQRHSLLWYFHGPTNSCRPFLFGGCRGNSNRFPSRRECQRRC
;
A
#
# COMPACT_ATOMS: atom_id res chain seq x y z
N TRP A 1 11.30 -5.15 -7.57
CA TRP A 1 10.55 -4.02 -6.99
C TRP A 1 11.53 -2.98 -6.49
N TYR A 2 11.25 -1.70 -6.69
CA TYR A 2 12.01 -0.59 -6.12
C TYR A 2 11.07 0.34 -5.36
N PHE A 3 11.60 1.05 -4.38
CA PHE A 3 10.89 2.09 -3.65
C PHE A 3 11.04 3.43 -4.36
N HIS A 4 9.91 4.00 -4.76
CA HIS A 4 9.81 5.35 -5.28
C HIS A 4 9.48 6.30 -4.13
N GLY A 5 10.50 7.01 -3.64
CA GLY A 5 10.42 7.92 -2.49
C GLY A 5 9.36 9.02 -2.61
N PRO A 6 9.28 9.77 -3.73
CA PRO A 6 8.35 10.90 -3.86
C PRO A 6 6.87 10.51 -3.67
N THR A 7 6.49 9.29 -4.03
CA THR A 7 5.11 8.80 -3.86
C THR A 7 4.98 7.77 -2.75
N ASN A 8 6.04 7.56 -1.95
CA ASN A 8 6.15 6.53 -0.93
C ASN A 8 5.61 5.15 -1.41
N SER A 9 5.95 4.76 -2.64
CA SER A 9 5.32 3.62 -3.31
C SER A 9 6.35 2.63 -3.84
N CYS A 10 6.10 1.34 -3.62
CA CYS A 10 6.88 0.27 -4.23
C CYS A 10 6.34 -0.05 -5.63
N ARG A 11 7.19 0.04 -6.65
CA ARG A 11 6.84 -0.19 -8.06
C ARG A 11 7.67 -1.34 -8.67
N PRO A 12 7.12 -2.09 -9.64
CA PRO A 12 7.90 -3.06 -10.39
C PRO A 12 8.88 -2.34 -11.33
N PHE A 13 10.01 -2.99 -11.63
CA PHE A 13 10.96 -2.55 -12.65
C PHE A 13 11.73 -3.77 -13.16
N LEU A 14 12.27 -3.67 -14.38
CA LEU A 14 13.14 -4.70 -14.96
C LEU A 14 14.59 -4.44 -14.55
N PHE A 15 15.26 -5.46 -14.03
CA PHE A 15 16.68 -5.38 -13.65
C PHE A 15 17.49 -6.33 -14.53
N GLY A 16 18.49 -5.81 -15.24
CA GLY A 16 19.31 -6.56 -16.19
C GLY A 16 20.27 -7.59 -15.59
N GLY A 17 20.33 -7.73 -14.26
CA GLY A 17 21.04 -8.83 -13.59
C GLY A 17 22.33 -8.45 -12.85
N CYS A 18 22.96 -7.32 -13.16
CA CYS A 18 24.21 -6.89 -12.51
C CYS A 18 24.27 -5.37 -12.23
N ARG A 19 25.25 -4.92 -11.43
CA ARG A 19 25.50 -3.50 -11.06
C ARG A 19 24.30 -2.74 -10.47
N GLY A 20 23.48 -3.42 -9.67
CA GLY A 20 22.35 -2.81 -8.96
C GLY A 20 22.75 -2.12 -7.65
N ASN A 21 21.76 -1.52 -6.98
CA ASN A 21 21.90 -0.95 -5.64
C ASN A 21 20.88 -1.58 -4.66
N SER A 22 20.87 -1.11 -3.41
CA SER A 22 20.00 -1.62 -2.33
C SER A 22 18.51 -1.32 -2.51
N ASN A 23 18.12 -0.42 -3.44
CA ASN A 23 16.73 -0.12 -3.75
C ASN A 23 16.12 -1.16 -4.72
N ARG A 24 16.34 -2.44 -4.42
CA ARG A 24 15.91 -3.59 -5.22
C ARG A 24 15.44 -4.71 -4.29
N PHE A 25 14.17 -5.06 -4.41
CA PHE A 25 13.49 -6.03 -3.56
C PHE A 25 12.83 -7.14 -4.40
N PRO A 26 12.84 -8.40 -3.91
CA PRO A 26 12.28 -9.53 -4.64
C PRO A 26 10.74 -9.49 -4.70
N SER A 27 10.06 -8.80 -3.78
CA SER A 27 8.60 -8.67 -3.77
C SER A 27 8.12 -7.26 -3.39
N ARG A 28 6.87 -6.94 -3.75
CA ARG A 28 6.18 -5.72 -3.30
C ARG A 28 6.18 -5.66 -1.78
N ARG A 29 5.80 -6.77 -1.13
CA ARG A 29 5.68 -6.88 0.33
C ARG A 29 7.00 -6.57 1.04
N GLU A 30 8.12 -7.05 0.51
CA GLU A 30 9.42 -6.79 1.12
C GLU A 30 9.87 -5.34 0.97
N CYS A 31 9.69 -4.75 -0.21
CA CYS A 31 9.91 -3.32 -0.42
C CYS A 31 9.08 -2.47 0.54
N GLN A 32 7.79 -2.79 0.69
CA GLN A 32 6.89 -2.05 1.56
C GLN A 32 7.32 -2.15 3.02
N ARG A 33 7.70 -3.35 3.48
CA ARG A 33 8.16 -3.57 4.86
C ARG A 33 9.45 -2.80 5.18
N ARG A 34 10.38 -2.71 4.23
CA ARG A 34 11.69 -2.06 4.44
C ARG A 34 11.66 -0.54 4.25
N CYS A 35 10.82 -0.03 3.36
CA CYS A 35 10.92 1.36 2.90
C CYS A 35 9.65 2.20 3.06
N GLN A 36 8.44 1.61 3.03
CA GLN A 36 7.22 2.43 3.19
C GLN A 36 7.04 2.81 4.66
N SER A 37 6.99 4.11 4.94
CA SER A 37 6.64 4.56 6.28
C SER A 37 5.18 4.16 6.61
N PRO A 38 4.90 3.63 7.83
CA PRO A 38 3.55 3.29 8.23
C PRO A 38 2.59 4.48 8.12
N ALA A 39 3.04 5.67 8.52
CA ALA A 39 2.28 6.91 8.47
C ALA A 39 1.91 7.30 7.04
N ALA A 40 2.86 7.26 6.09
CA ALA A 40 2.56 7.69 4.71
C ALA A 40 1.65 6.71 3.96
N ARG A 41 1.52 5.45 4.41
CA ARG A 41 0.47 4.55 3.92
C ARG A 41 -0.92 5.04 4.32
N CYS A 42 -1.09 5.52 5.53
CA CYS A 42 -2.38 5.96 6.07
C CYS A 42 -2.87 7.25 5.43
N LEU A 43 -1.95 8.05 4.90
CA LEU A 43 -2.26 9.27 4.15
C LEU A 43 -2.64 9.01 2.68
N GLN A 44 -2.55 7.78 2.17
CA GLN A 44 -2.97 7.49 0.80
C GLN A 44 -4.51 7.56 0.70
N PRO A 45 -5.06 8.01 -0.45
CA PRO A 45 -6.51 8.04 -0.64
C PRO A 45 -7.11 6.63 -0.58
N MET A 46 -8.43 6.53 -0.39
CA MET A 46 -9.12 5.27 -0.62
C MET A 46 -8.99 4.90 -2.12
N ASP A 47 -8.73 3.63 -2.41
CA ASP A 47 -8.55 3.13 -3.77
C ASP A 47 -9.19 1.74 -3.90
N GLU A 48 -10.37 1.70 -4.53
CA GLU A 48 -11.14 0.49 -4.81
C GLU A 48 -10.43 -0.44 -5.80
N GLY A 49 -9.47 0.06 -6.58
CA GLY A 49 -8.86 -0.68 -7.66
C GLY A 49 -9.78 -0.82 -8.88
N SER A 50 -9.41 -1.68 -9.82
CA SER A 50 -10.09 -1.77 -11.13
C SER A 50 -10.72 -3.14 -11.42
N CYS A 51 -10.67 -4.06 -10.47
CA CYS A 51 -11.28 -5.39 -10.63
C CYS A 51 -12.69 -5.41 -10.00
N GLN A 52 -13.48 -6.43 -10.27
CA GLN A 52 -14.87 -6.54 -9.81
C GLN A 52 -15.11 -7.67 -8.78
N ARG A 53 -14.05 -8.14 -8.13
CA ARG A 53 -14.13 -9.15 -7.06
C ARG A 53 -14.17 -8.46 -5.71
N HIS A 54 -15.30 -7.83 -5.44
CA HIS A 54 -15.46 -6.94 -4.30
C HIS A 54 -15.25 -7.66 -2.96
N SER A 55 -14.58 -6.99 -2.04
CA SER A 55 -14.40 -7.42 -0.66
C SER A 55 -14.50 -6.20 0.25
N LEU A 56 -15.25 -6.33 1.35
CA LEU A 56 -15.37 -5.26 2.34
C LEU A 56 -14.08 -5.18 3.16
N LEU A 57 -13.37 -4.07 3.05
CA LEU A 57 -12.13 -3.80 3.75
C LEU A 57 -12.17 -2.43 4.42
N TRP A 58 -11.11 -2.07 5.14
CA TRP A 58 -11.03 -0.84 5.91
C TRP A 58 -9.88 0.03 5.41
N TYR A 59 -10.08 1.34 5.37
CA TYR A 59 -9.03 2.31 5.08
C TYR A 59 -9.03 3.42 6.15
N PHE A 60 -7.91 4.10 6.32
CA PHE A 60 -7.81 5.26 7.19
C PHE A 60 -8.22 6.52 6.43
N HIS A 61 -9.24 7.20 6.93
CA HIS A 61 -9.72 8.46 6.38
C HIS A 61 -9.08 9.62 7.15
N GLY A 62 -8.01 10.17 6.59
CA GLY A 62 -7.23 11.26 7.18
C GLY A 62 -8.06 12.47 7.64
N PRO A 63 -9.01 13.00 6.84
CA PRO A 63 -9.76 14.20 7.21
C PRO A 63 -10.60 14.06 8.49
N THR A 64 -11.10 12.86 8.79
CA THR A 64 -11.89 12.59 10.00
C THR A 64 -11.11 11.80 11.04
N ASN A 65 -9.82 11.59 10.81
CA ASN A 65 -8.94 10.79 11.67
C ASN A 65 -9.55 9.44 12.08
N SER A 66 -10.19 8.73 11.14
CA SER A 66 -10.97 7.54 11.45
C SER A 66 -10.88 6.45 10.40
N CYS A 67 -10.93 5.19 10.85
CA CYS A 67 -10.96 4.03 9.97
C CYS A 67 -12.38 3.77 9.47
N ARG A 68 -12.57 3.77 8.15
CA ARG A 68 -13.87 3.61 7.48
C ARG A 68 -13.88 2.36 6.59
N PRO A 69 -15.01 1.66 6.46
CA PRO A 69 -15.13 0.56 5.52
C PRO A 69 -15.21 1.08 4.08
N PHE A 70 -14.76 0.27 3.13
CA PHE A 70 -14.90 0.51 1.69
C PHE A 70 -14.92 -0.82 0.92
N LEU A 71 -15.44 -0.79 -0.31
CA LEU A 71 -15.37 -1.92 -1.23
C LEU A 71 -14.02 -1.89 -1.95
N PHE A 72 -13.31 -3.01 -1.93
CA PHE A 72 -12.11 -3.22 -2.71
C PHE A 72 -12.39 -4.22 -3.82
N GLY A 73 -12.16 -3.83 -5.06
CA GLY A 73 -12.40 -4.62 -6.27
C GLY A 73 -11.52 -5.87 -6.44
N GLY A 74 -10.54 -6.09 -5.56
CA GLY A 74 -9.76 -7.32 -5.50
C GLY A 74 -8.40 -7.28 -6.20
N CYS A 75 -8.07 -6.19 -6.91
CA CYS A 75 -6.76 -6.01 -7.53
C CYS A 75 -6.35 -4.54 -7.58
N ARG A 76 -5.07 -4.28 -7.90
CA ARG A 76 -4.46 -2.93 -7.88
C ARG A 76 -4.63 -2.29 -6.49
N GLY A 77 -5.02 -1.03 -6.41
CA GLY A 77 -5.14 -0.32 -5.15
C GLY A 77 -3.79 0.12 -4.57
N ASN A 78 -3.89 0.89 -3.50
CA ASN A 78 -2.74 1.28 -2.70
C ASN A 78 -2.66 0.48 -1.38
N SER A 79 -1.82 0.94 -0.45
CA SER A 79 -1.56 0.24 0.80
C SER A 79 -2.52 0.65 1.93
N ASN A 80 -3.30 1.74 1.81
CA ASN A 80 -4.29 2.16 2.81
C ASN A 80 -5.52 1.23 2.80
N ARG A 81 -5.30 -0.03 3.17
CA ARG A 81 -6.27 -1.12 3.11
C ARG A 81 -5.94 -2.16 4.15
N PHE A 82 -6.92 -2.47 5.00
CA PHE A 82 -6.78 -3.34 6.16
C PHE A 82 -7.97 -4.31 6.23
N PRO A 83 -7.76 -5.53 6.73
CA PRO A 83 -8.83 -6.53 6.83
C PRO A 83 -9.83 -6.23 7.96
N SER A 84 -9.50 -5.34 8.90
CA SER A 84 -10.40 -4.96 9.99
C SER A 84 -10.19 -3.52 10.46
N ARG A 85 -11.22 -2.94 11.09
CA ARG A 85 -11.15 -1.64 11.76
C ARG A 85 -10.02 -1.58 12.78
N ARG A 86 -9.90 -2.61 13.63
CA ARG A 86 -8.87 -2.71 14.67
C ARG A 86 -7.47 -2.70 14.07
N GLU A 87 -7.26 -3.40 12.96
CA GLU A 87 -5.95 -3.41 12.30
C GLU A 87 -5.60 -2.06 11.67
N CYS A 88 -6.59 -1.38 11.09
CA CYS A 88 -6.43 -0.02 10.59
C CYS A 88 -6.02 0.93 11.73
N GLN A 89 -6.77 0.95 12.83
CA GLN A 89 -6.51 1.82 13.99
C GLN A 89 -5.15 1.56 14.63
N ARG A 90 -4.71 0.30 14.69
CA ARG A 90 -3.39 -0.06 15.23
C ARG A 90 -2.24 0.43 14.33
N ARG A 91 -2.49 0.61 13.03
CA ARG A 91 -1.46 0.86 12.02
C ARG A 91 -1.39 2.32 11.55
N CYS A 92 -2.33 3.21 11.92
CA CYS A 92 -2.51 4.53 11.29
C CYS A 92 -2.71 5.72 12.23
#